data_AF-A0A3D3R1X5-F1
#
_entry.id   AF-A0A3D3R1X5-F1
#
_cell.length_a   1.000
_cell.length_b   1.000
_cell.length_c   1.000
_cell.angle_alpha   90.00
_cell.angle_beta   90.00
_cell.angle_gamma   90.00
#
_symmetry.space_group_name_H-M   'P 1'
#
loop_
_entity.id
_entity.type
_entity.pdbx_description
1 polymer ?
#
loop_
_entity_poly.entity_id
_entity_poly.type
_entity_poly.pdbx_seq_one_letter_code
_entity_poly.pdbx_strand_id
1 'polypeptide(L)'
;PPNLEPKPSDITIDRIARANGGVYSASLHQADDPRSGPEFVAAHVRRLEALRRAGHVERTADADWKIPPDYLDRAKEYERAFRSAQLLVRSELGLKDQETALGVTWLDEAPSASGVPIGFGEEVAEAQVKRRAFLAGIGMNVEAGTGL
;
A
#
# COMPACT_ATOMS: atom_id res chain seq x y z
N PRO A 1 13.30 -8.42 -4.74
CA PRO A 1 12.78 -7.22 -4.04
C PRO A 1 12.18 -6.23 -5.07
N PRO A 2 10.94 -5.74 -4.88
CA PRO A 2 10.42 -4.69 -5.75
C PRO A 2 11.31 -3.45 -5.66
N ASN A 3 11.52 -2.80 -6.81
CA ASN A 3 12.54 -1.80 -7.00
C ASN A 3 12.30 -0.58 -6.09
N LEU A 4 13.23 -0.30 -5.16
CA LEU A 4 13.20 0.84 -4.23
C LEU A 4 13.85 2.09 -4.83
N GLU A 5 13.91 2.17 -6.16
CA GLU A 5 14.51 3.30 -6.83
C GLU A 5 13.55 4.49 -6.86
N PRO A 6 14.07 5.74 -6.86
CA PRO A 6 13.24 6.92 -6.92
C PRO A 6 12.41 6.90 -8.20
N LYS A 7 11.20 7.44 -8.14
CA LYS A 7 10.35 7.48 -9.33
C LYS A 7 11.00 8.38 -10.40
N PRO A 8 10.69 8.17 -11.69
CA PRO A 8 11.13 9.10 -12.74
C PRO A 8 10.76 10.56 -12.45
N SER A 9 9.62 10.81 -11.80
CA SER A 9 9.25 12.15 -11.31
C SER A 9 10.25 12.70 -10.30
N ASP A 10 10.71 11.87 -9.36
CA ASP A 10 11.66 12.29 -8.32
C ASP A 10 13.02 12.62 -8.95
N ILE A 11 13.46 11.84 -9.94
CA ILE A 11 14.69 12.12 -10.69
C ILE A 11 14.59 13.45 -11.45
N THR A 12 13.47 13.70 -12.13
CA THR A 12 13.25 14.96 -12.85
C THR A 12 13.18 16.16 -11.91
N ILE A 13 12.47 16.04 -10.79
CA ILE A 13 12.39 17.08 -9.75
C ILE A 13 13.78 17.40 -9.22
N ASP A 14 14.56 16.38 -8.83
CA ASP A 14 15.91 16.57 -8.29
C ASP A 14 16.80 17.28 -9.32
N ARG A 15 16.82 16.81 -10.57
CA ARG A 15 17.62 17.41 -11.63
C ARG A 15 17.31 18.90 -11.83
N ILE A 16 16.03 19.25 -11.96
CA ILE A 16 15.60 20.65 -12.14
C ILE A 16 15.96 21.47 -10.89
N ALA A 17 15.77 20.91 -9.69
CA ALA A 17 16.11 21.60 -8.46
C ALA A 17 17.62 21.86 -8.33
N ARG A 18 18.47 20.87 -8.64
CA ARG A 18 19.93 21.01 -8.61
C ARG A 18 20.44 22.07 -9.57
N ALA A 19 19.85 22.17 -10.76
CA ALA A 19 20.17 23.22 -11.72
C ALA A 19 19.78 24.63 -11.22
N ASN A 20 18.87 24.72 -10.25
CA ASN A 20 18.30 25.97 -9.73
C ASN A 20 18.54 26.15 -8.22
N GLY A 21 19.72 25.75 -7.73
CA GLY A 21 20.14 26.03 -6.35
C GLY A 21 19.35 25.26 -5.28
N GLY A 22 18.79 24.11 -5.61
CA GLY A 22 17.94 23.31 -4.73
C GLY A 22 16.47 23.73 -4.73
N VAL A 23 16.03 24.51 -5.71
CA VAL A 23 14.65 25.00 -5.81
C VAL A 23 13.96 24.41 -7.04
N TYR A 24 12.79 23.81 -6.83
CA TYR A 24 11.90 23.38 -7.89
C TYR A 24 10.65 24.27 -7.94
N SER A 25 10.19 24.62 -9.14
CA SER A 25 8.89 25.26 -9.33
C SER A 25 8.28 24.85 -10.66
N ALA A 26 6.96 25.04 -10.83
CA ALA A 26 6.29 24.76 -12.09
C ALA A 26 6.88 25.60 -13.24
N SER A 27 7.21 26.86 -12.95
CA SER A 27 7.84 27.78 -13.91
C SER A 27 9.25 27.31 -14.30
N LEU A 28 10.06 26.87 -13.33
CA LEU A 28 11.40 26.33 -13.60
C LEU A 28 11.34 25.03 -14.41
N HIS A 29 10.35 24.17 -14.14
CA HIS A 29 10.10 23.00 -14.97
C HIS A 29 9.74 23.39 -16.40
N GLN A 30 8.81 24.33 -16.58
CA GLN A 30 8.40 24.77 -17.92
C GLN A 30 9.55 25.42 -18.70
N ALA A 31 10.47 26.12 -18.02
CA ALA A 31 11.66 26.69 -18.63
C ALA A 31 12.68 25.61 -19.05
N ASP A 32 12.81 24.53 -18.27
CA ASP A 32 13.72 23.41 -18.54
C ASP A 32 13.18 22.50 -19.67
N ASP A 33 11.88 22.21 -19.68
CA ASP A 33 11.22 21.48 -20.78
C ASP A 33 9.93 22.18 -21.22
N PRO A 34 10.02 23.11 -22.20
CA PRO A 34 8.86 23.85 -22.69
C PRO A 34 7.77 22.98 -23.35
N ARG A 35 8.09 21.71 -23.69
CA ARG A 35 7.14 20.77 -24.28
C ARG A 35 6.38 19.97 -23.23
N SER A 36 6.78 20.04 -21.96
CA SER A 36 6.07 19.37 -20.88
C SER A 36 4.65 19.93 -20.76
N GLY A 37 3.68 19.03 -20.81
CA GLY A 37 2.28 19.38 -20.68
C GLY A 37 1.91 19.78 -19.24
N PRO A 38 0.87 20.60 -19.05
CA PRO A 38 0.47 21.09 -17.73
C PRO A 38 0.13 19.95 -16.75
N GLU A 39 -0.48 18.86 -17.23
CA GLU A 39 -0.79 17.70 -16.39
C GLU A 39 0.45 16.98 -15.86
N PHE A 40 1.54 16.97 -16.63
CA PHE A 40 2.79 16.36 -16.22
C PHE A 40 3.44 17.17 -15.10
N VAL A 41 3.48 18.51 -15.25
CA VAL A 41 3.95 19.42 -14.21
C VAL A 41 3.06 19.34 -12.95
N ALA A 42 1.75 19.27 -13.12
CA ALA A 42 0.80 19.09 -12.02
C ALA A 42 1.03 17.76 -11.26
N ALA A 43 1.41 16.68 -11.96
CA ALA A 43 1.78 15.42 -11.31
C ALA A 43 3.02 15.57 -10.40
N HIS A 44 4.01 16.38 -10.80
CA HIS A 44 5.19 16.66 -9.99
C HIS A 44 4.83 17.48 -8.75
N VAL A 45 3.94 18.46 -8.89
CA VAL A 45 3.40 19.24 -7.76
C VAL A 45 2.64 18.34 -6.78
N ARG A 46 1.76 17.44 -7.27
CA ARG A 46 1.05 16.47 -6.42
C ARG A 46 2.02 15.55 -5.67
N ARG A 47 3.07 15.09 -6.35
CA ARG A 47 4.14 14.29 -5.76
C ARG A 47 4.86 15.04 -4.63
N LEU A 48 5.21 16.29 -4.85
CA LEU A 48 5.87 17.14 -3.85
C LEU A 48 4.96 17.45 -2.66
N GLU A 49 3.67 17.71 -2.88
CA GLU A 49 2.71 17.88 -1.78
C GLU A 49 2.58 16.62 -0.92
N ALA A 50 2.65 15.42 -1.52
CA ALA A 50 2.65 14.17 -0.76
C ALA A 50 3.90 14.05 0.14
N LEU A 51 5.08 14.33 -0.42
CA LEU A 51 6.35 14.32 0.31
C LEU A 51 6.41 15.41 1.39
N ARG A 52 5.82 16.59 1.14
CA ARG A 52 5.72 17.69 2.11
C ARG A 52 4.88 17.32 3.32
N ARG A 53 3.74 16.64 3.11
CA ARG A 53 2.88 16.17 4.21
C ARG A 53 3.61 15.19 5.12
N ALA A 54 4.58 14.46 4.60
CA ALA A 54 5.47 13.58 5.38
C ALA A 54 6.77 14.26 5.85
N GLY A 55 6.94 15.57 5.63
CA GLY A 55 8.09 16.34 6.12
C GLY A 55 9.38 16.18 5.30
N HIS A 56 9.32 15.61 4.10
CA HIS A 56 10.53 15.36 3.29
C HIS A 56 10.98 16.57 2.47
N VAL A 57 10.08 17.50 2.13
CA VAL A 57 10.34 18.74 1.37
C VAL A 57 9.55 19.92 1.94
N GLU A 58 9.96 21.15 1.61
CA GLU A 58 9.27 22.38 2.03
C GLU A 58 8.68 23.12 0.84
N ARG A 59 7.52 23.76 1.03
CA ARG A 59 6.91 24.69 0.08
C ARG A 59 6.97 26.11 0.63
N THR A 60 7.46 27.04 -0.17
CA THR A 60 7.55 28.47 0.18
C THR A 60 6.24 29.20 -0.09
N ALA A 61 6.15 30.46 0.33
CA ALA A 61 5.00 31.32 0.07
C ALA A 61 4.78 31.58 -1.43
N ASP A 62 5.86 31.61 -2.22
CA ASP A 62 5.83 31.85 -3.67
C ASP A 62 5.53 30.57 -4.48
N ALA A 63 5.04 29.52 -3.82
CA ALA A 63 4.78 28.20 -4.40
C ALA A 63 6.01 27.44 -4.92
N ASP A 64 7.22 27.92 -4.62
CA ASP A 64 8.47 27.21 -4.88
C ASP A 64 8.70 26.10 -3.85
N TRP A 65 9.45 25.09 -4.25
CA TRP A 65 9.76 23.91 -3.46
C TRP A 65 11.24 23.86 -3.13
N LYS A 66 11.58 23.80 -1.85
CA LYS A 66 12.95 23.55 -1.41
C LYS A 66 13.19 22.05 -1.40
N ILE A 67 14.11 21.62 -2.26
CA ILE A 67 14.47 20.23 -2.45
C ILE A 67 15.80 19.97 -1.73
N PRO A 68 15.81 19.19 -0.64
CA PRO A 68 17.01 18.98 0.17
C PRO A 68 18.05 18.12 -0.58
N PRO A 69 19.34 18.18 -0.23
CA PRO A 69 20.42 17.40 -0.85
C PRO A 69 20.20 15.88 -0.94
N ASP A 70 19.51 15.33 0.06
CA ASP A 70 19.17 13.92 0.24
C ASP A 70 17.77 13.57 -0.28
N TYR A 71 17.17 14.41 -1.13
CA TYR A 71 15.79 14.27 -1.59
C TYR A 71 15.46 12.89 -2.17
N LEU A 72 16.34 12.31 -2.99
CA LEU A 72 16.08 10.99 -3.58
C LEU A 72 16.02 9.91 -2.51
N ASP A 73 16.87 9.96 -1.49
CA ASP A 73 16.85 9.02 -0.37
C ASP A 73 15.58 9.17 0.48
N ARG A 74 15.15 10.42 0.72
CA ARG A 74 13.87 10.72 1.37
C ARG A 74 12.68 10.21 0.57
N ALA A 75 12.71 10.33 -0.75
CA ALA A 75 11.68 9.77 -1.62
C ALA A 75 11.64 8.24 -1.50
N LYS A 76 12.80 7.57 -1.46
CA LYS A 76 12.87 6.10 -1.21
C LYS A 76 12.28 5.74 0.15
N GLU A 77 12.60 6.50 1.19
CA GLU A 77 12.06 6.28 2.54
C GLU A 77 10.54 6.45 2.58
N TYR A 78 10.01 7.50 1.94
CA TYR A 78 8.58 7.74 1.82
C TYR A 78 7.86 6.55 1.16
N GLU A 79 8.42 5.99 0.09
CA GLU A 79 7.83 4.80 -0.57
C GLU A 79 7.87 3.56 0.34
N ARG A 80 8.86 3.42 1.22
CA ARG A 80 8.89 2.32 2.20
C ARG A 80 7.80 2.48 3.26
N ALA A 81 7.56 3.70 3.72
CA ALA A 81 6.54 4.00 4.73
C ALA A 81 5.11 3.87 4.17
N PHE A 82 4.91 4.21 2.90
CA PHE A 82 3.64 4.09 2.18
C PHE A 82 3.46 2.76 1.46
N ARG A 83 4.16 1.69 1.89
CA ARG A 83 3.73 0.33 1.53
C ARG A 83 2.35 0.09 2.13
N SER A 84 1.35 0.46 1.34
CA SER A 84 -0.01 -0.05 1.29
C SER A 84 -0.03 -1.45 1.88
N ALA A 85 -0.91 -1.68 2.85
CA ALA A 85 -1.24 -3.01 3.34
C ALA A 85 -1.21 -3.98 2.16
N GLN A 86 -0.35 -5.00 2.23
CA GLN A 86 -0.39 -6.06 1.23
C GLN A 86 -1.72 -6.78 1.43
N LEU A 87 -2.66 -6.55 0.51
CA LEU A 87 -3.90 -7.29 0.50
C LEU A 87 -3.59 -8.68 -0.06
N LEU A 88 -3.65 -9.68 0.81
CA LEU A 88 -3.58 -11.07 0.40
C LEU A 88 -4.99 -11.65 0.48
N VAL A 89 -5.55 -11.99 -0.67
CA VAL A 89 -6.83 -12.72 -0.74
C VAL A 89 -6.54 -14.18 -0.40
N ARG A 90 -7.05 -14.65 0.74
CA ARG A 90 -6.91 -16.05 1.18
C ARG A 90 -7.97 -16.98 0.60
N SER A 91 -9.08 -16.41 0.16
CA SER A 91 -10.20 -17.11 -0.46
C SER A 91 -11.03 -16.10 -1.26
N GLU A 92 -11.45 -16.50 -2.46
CA GLU A 92 -12.40 -15.76 -3.29
C GLU A 92 -13.87 -16.01 -2.83
N LEU A 93 -14.11 -17.04 -2.02
CA LEU A 93 -15.42 -17.30 -1.42
C LEU A 93 -15.67 -16.36 -0.25
N GLY A 94 -16.88 -15.79 -0.18
CA GLY A 94 -17.33 -15.04 0.98
C GLY A 94 -17.32 -15.90 2.25
N LEU A 95 -17.10 -15.28 3.40
CA LEU A 95 -16.98 -15.99 4.70
C LEU A 95 -18.17 -16.93 4.96
N LYS A 96 -19.39 -16.46 4.67
CA LYS A 96 -20.62 -17.23 4.85
C LYS A 96 -20.74 -18.40 3.88
N ASP A 97 -20.29 -18.24 2.64
CA ASP A 97 -20.33 -19.31 1.63
C ASP A 97 -19.35 -20.44 1.96
N GLN A 98 -18.26 -20.11 2.67
CA GLN A 98 -17.30 -21.13 3.14
C GLN A 98 -17.90 -22.05 4.22
N GLU A 99 -18.90 -21.59 5.00
CA GLU A 99 -19.52 -22.37 6.08
C GLU A 99 -20.10 -23.72 5.57
N THR A 100 -20.63 -23.74 4.34
CA THR A 100 -21.32 -24.92 3.77
C THR A 100 -20.73 -25.39 2.43
N ALA A 101 -19.56 -24.87 2.03
CA ALA A 101 -18.91 -25.28 0.79
C ALA A 101 -18.53 -26.78 0.80
N LEU A 102 -18.80 -27.46 -0.32
CA LEU A 102 -18.43 -28.86 -0.52
C LEU A 102 -16.97 -28.96 -0.98
N GLY A 103 -16.04 -29.01 -0.02
CA GLY A 103 -14.59 -29.06 -0.26
C GLY A 103 -13.83 -28.23 0.78
N VAL A 104 -12.49 -28.32 0.81
CA VAL A 104 -11.64 -27.55 1.72
C VAL A 104 -11.77 -26.04 1.46
N THR A 105 -11.84 -25.25 2.52
CA THR A 105 -11.93 -23.79 2.50
C THR A 105 -10.87 -23.16 3.39
N TRP A 106 -10.67 -21.84 3.26
CA TRP A 106 -9.76 -21.13 4.15
C TRP A 106 -10.13 -21.26 5.64
N LEU A 107 -11.41 -21.41 5.98
CA LEU A 107 -11.85 -21.65 7.37
C LEU A 107 -11.21 -22.89 8.01
N ASP A 108 -10.80 -23.88 7.21
CA ASP A 108 -10.19 -25.13 7.67
C ASP A 108 -8.70 -24.95 8.01
N GLU A 109 -8.05 -23.93 7.45
CA GLU A 109 -6.63 -23.60 7.66
C GLU A 109 -6.43 -22.34 8.53
N ALA A 110 -7.49 -21.54 8.69
CA ALA A 110 -7.41 -20.27 9.41
C ALA A 110 -7.00 -20.49 10.88
N PRO A 111 -5.98 -19.76 11.37
CA PRO A 111 -5.51 -19.93 12.74
C PRO A 111 -6.61 -19.54 13.73
N SER A 112 -6.68 -20.28 14.84
CA SER A 112 -7.54 -19.88 15.96
C SER A 112 -7.08 -18.54 16.54
N ALA A 113 -8.02 -17.76 17.05
CA ALA A 113 -7.71 -16.50 17.72
C ALA A 113 -6.77 -16.74 18.91
N SER A 114 -5.71 -15.93 19.02
CA SER A 114 -4.75 -15.98 20.13
C SER A 114 -5.26 -15.31 21.42
N GLY A 115 -6.51 -14.82 21.42
CA GLY A 115 -7.18 -14.15 22.53
C GLY A 115 -8.68 -14.08 22.30
N VAL A 116 -9.39 -13.25 23.07
CA VAL A 116 -10.84 -13.05 22.88
C VAL A 116 -11.08 -12.45 21.49
N PRO A 117 -11.81 -13.12 20.59
CA PRO A 117 -12.10 -12.59 19.27
C PRO A 117 -12.96 -11.33 19.38
N ILE A 118 -12.65 -10.31 18.57
CA ILE A 118 -13.44 -9.08 18.46
C ILE A 118 -13.61 -8.67 17.00
N GLY A 119 -14.77 -8.08 16.66
CA GLY A 119 -15.07 -7.64 15.30
C GLY A 119 -15.00 -8.81 14.31
N PHE A 120 -14.27 -8.63 13.21
CA PHE A 120 -14.14 -9.69 12.18
C PHE A 120 -13.54 -11.00 12.71
N GLY A 121 -12.74 -10.97 13.79
CA GLY A 121 -12.24 -12.19 14.40
C GLY A 121 -13.34 -13.04 15.04
N GLU A 122 -14.38 -12.40 15.59
CA GLU A 122 -15.57 -13.06 16.14
C GLU A 122 -16.37 -13.72 15.00
N GLU A 123 -16.60 -12.99 13.91
CA GLU A 123 -17.26 -13.53 12.71
C GLU A 123 -16.55 -14.78 12.16
N VAL A 124 -15.21 -14.76 12.10
CA VAL A 124 -14.41 -15.92 11.66
C VAL A 124 -14.55 -17.08 12.63
N ALA A 125 -14.49 -16.84 13.94
CA ALA A 125 -14.62 -17.89 14.95
C ALA A 125 -15.99 -18.58 14.88
N GLU A 126 -17.07 -17.81 14.70
CA GLU A 126 -18.41 -18.35 14.49
C GLU A 126 -18.52 -19.15 13.20
N ALA A 127 -17.98 -18.65 12.09
CA ALA A 127 -17.98 -19.35 10.80
C ALA A 127 -17.22 -20.68 10.89
N GLN A 128 -16.09 -20.73 11.58
CA GLN A 128 -15.35 -21.97 11.83
C GLN A 128 -16.17 -23.01 12.62
N VAL A 129 -17.00 -22.58 13.58
CA VAL A 129 -17.90 -23.49 14.32
C VAL A 129 -18.96 -24.07 13.38
N LYS A 130 -19.64 -23.23 12.60
CA LYS A 130 -20.67 -23.67 11.65
C LYS A 130 -20.10 -24.60 10.58
N ARG A 131 -18.92 -24.27 10.07
CA ARG A 131 -18.14 -25.09 9.13
C ARG A 131 -17.93 -26.51 9.65
N ARG A 132 -17.41 -26.66 10.87
CA ARG A 132 -17.21 -27.98 11.50
C ARG A 132 -18.52 -28.74 11.68
N ALA A 133 -19.58 -28.06 12.12
CA ALA A 133 -20.90 -28.68 12.28
C ALA A 133 -21.49 -29.17 10.96
N PHE A 134 -21.37 -28.38 9.89
CA PHE A 134 -21.81 -28.76 8.55
C PHE A 134 -21.06 -29.99 8.03
N LEU A 135 -19.72 -29.98 8.11
CA LEU A 135 -18.89 -31.09 7.65
C LEU A 135 -19.20 -32.39 8.41
N ALA A 136 -19.38 -32.32 9.73
CA ALA A 136 -19.82 -33.46 10.54
C ALA A 136 -21.21 -33.95 10.11
N GLY A 137 -22.14 -33.03 9.81
CA GLY A 137 -23.49 -33.35 9.35
C GLY A 137 -23.54 -34.11 8.01
N ILE A 138 -22.54 -33.95 7.15
CA ILE A 138 -22.40 -34.70 5.89
C ILE A 138 -21.40 -35.86 5.98
N GLY A 139 -20.97 -36.22 7.19
CA GLY A 139 -20.11 -37.39 7.43
C GLY A 139 -18.62 -37.17 7.18
N MET A 140 -18.16 -35.92 7.05
CA MET A 140 -16.73 -35.59 6.98
C MET A 140 -16.15 -35.33 8.38
N ASN A 141 -15.00 -35.92 8.67
CA ASN A 141 -14.29 -35.72 9.94
C ASN A 141 -13.12 -34.74 9.72
N VAL A 142 -13.16 -33.59 10.38
CA VAL A 142 -12.10 -32.57 10.27
C VAL A 142 -11.10 -32.83 11.39
N GLU A 143 -10.02 -33.55 11.10
CA GLU A 143 -8.91 -33.61 12.04
C GLU A 143 -8.19 -32.26 12.05
N ALA A 144 -8.11 -31.65 13.23
CA ALA A 144 -7.36 -30.42 13.43
C ALA A 144 -5.86 -30.73 13.33
N GLY A 145 -5.30 -30.53 12.14
CA GLY A 145 -3.87 -30.38 11.95
C GLY A 145 -3.22 -31.43 11.07
N THR A 146 -2.98 -31.05 9.81
CA THR A 146 -1.64 -31.13 9.21
C THR A 146 -1.59 -30.05 8.15
N GLY A 147 -0.95 -28.91 8.49
CA GLY A 147 -0.49 -27.99 7.47
C GLY A 147 0.54 -28.70 6.59
N LEU A 148 0.40 -28.54 5.28
CA LEU A 148 1.51 -28.68 4.33
C LEU A 148 2.28 -27.36 4.26
#